data_AF-A0A2E1S5M9-F1
#
_entry.id   AF-A0A2E1S5M9-F1
#
_cell.length_a   1.000
_cell.length_b   1.000
_cell.length_c   1.000
_cell.angle_alpha   90.00
_cell.angle_beta   90.00
_cell.angle_gamma   90.00
#
_symmetry.space_group_name_H-M   'P 1'
#
loop_
_entity.id
_entity.type
_entity.pdbx_description
1 polymer ?
#
loop_
_entity_poly.entity_id
_entity_poly.type
_entity_poly.pdbx_seq_one_letter_code
_entity_poly.pdbx_strand_id
1 'polypeptide(L)'
;MDGLWLVPTPIGNLGDITIRALEVLRGVNLILAEDTRTTAKLLKHYGIDSPMQSFHMHNEHKSVPKIISELSAGGCIALVSDAGSPGVCDPGFLLVRACLAADINVEALPGATALIPALTLSGLPTNRFVFEGFLPQKKGRQKRLSELALETRTIVLYESPYRIVKTLGQLAKHLGEDRGATASREITKKFEETVRGSLKTLLDHFIQTSPKGEFVIVIKGIS
;
A
#
# COMPACT_ATOMS: atom_id res chain seq x y z
N MET A 1 21.37 -3.12 -16.65
CA MET A 1 20.32 -3.70 -15.78
C MET A 1 19.47 -4.59 -16.67
N ASP A 2 19.07 -5.75 -16.18
CA ASP A 2 18.12 -6.67 -16.80
C ASP A 2 17.09 -7.10 -15.73
N GLY A 3 16.00 -7.74 -16.15
CA GLY A 3 14.99 -8.25 -15.23
C GLY A 3 13.93 -7.23 -14.79
N LEU A 4 13.16 -7.63 -13.78
CA LEU A 4 12.05 -6.85 -13.22
C LEU A 4 12.45 -6.12 -11.95
N TRP A 5 12.16 -4.82 -11.90
CA TRP A 5 12.44 -3.96 -10.75
C TRP A 5 11.13 -3.50 -10.11
N LEU A 6 10.89 -3.85 -8.85
CA LEU A 6 9.75 -3.38 -8.06
C LEU A 6 10.15 -2.07 -7.39
N VAL A 7 9.63 -0.95 -7.88
CA VAL A 7 10.08 0.39 -7.49
C VAL A 7 8.98 1.10 -6.71
N PRO A 8 9.15 1.32 -5.38
CA PRO A 8 8.20 2.10 -4.62
C PRO A 8 8.16 3.57 -5.05
N THR A 9 6.96 4.14 -5.10
CA THR A 9 6.70 5.54 -5.39
C THR A 9 6.24 6.29 -4.14
N PRO A 10 6.40 7.63 -4.08
CA PRO A 10 5.88 8.42 -2.97
C PRO A 10 4.40 8.21 -2.66
N ILE A 11 4.01 8.32 -1.39
CA ILE A 11 2.60 8.19 -0.92
C ILE A 11 1.89 9.54 -0.71
N GLY A 12 2.53 10.65 -1.05
CA GLY A 12 1.97 11.98 -0.86
C GLY A 12 2.97 13.12 -1.02
N ASN A 13 4.20 12.92 -0.56
CA ASN A 13 5.29 13.88 -0.69
C ASN A 13 6.36 13.37 -1.65
N LEU A 14 6.58 14.11 -2.75
CA LEU A 14 7.57 13.74 -3.77
C LEU A 14 8.96 13.49 -3.18
N GLY A 15 9.33 14.22 -2.12
CA GLY A 15 10.62 14.05 -1.43
C GLY A 15 10.88 12.67 -0.82
N ASP A 16 9.87 11.81 -0.70
CA ASP A 16 10.02 10.45 -0.14
C ASP A 16 10.50 9.42 -1.17
N ILE A 17 10.69 9.81 -2.43
CA ILE A 17 11.30 8.93 -3.42
C ILE A 17 12.78 8.70 -3.09
N THR A 18 13.25 7.46 -3.23
CA THR A 18 14.67 7.16 -3.01
C THR A 18 15.50 7.55 -4.23
N ILE A 19 16.77 7.92 -4.00
CA ILE A 19 17.72 8.19 -5.10
C ILE A 19 17.83 6.98 -6.04
N ARG A 20 17.88 5.77 -5.47
CA ARG A 20 17.96 4.52 -6.24
C ARG A 20 16.71 4.26 -7.08
N ALA A 21 15.52 4.64 -6.61
CA ALA A 21 14.31 4.57 -7.42
C ALA A 21 14.42 5.47 -8.66
N LEU A 22 14.92 6.70 -8.51
CA LEU A 22 15.12 7.61 -9.64
C LEU A 22 16.16 7.08 -10.64
N GLU A 23 17.25 6.48 -10.17
CA GLU A 23 18.27 5.86 -11.02
C GLU A 23 17.70 4.70 -11.85
N VAL A 24 16.95 3.79 -11.21
CA VAL A 24 16.30 2.66 -11.88
C VAL A 24 15.28 3.16 -12.89
N LEU A 25 14.39 4.08 -12.51
CA LEU A 25 13.36 4.59 -13.41
C LEU A 25 13.94 5.30 -14.65
N ARG A 26 15.13 5.91 -14.55
CA ARG A 26 15.86 6.47 -15.72
C ARG A 26 16.55 5.43 -16.60
N GLY A 27 16.90 4.27 -16.04
CA GLY A 27 17.70 3.25 -16.72
C GLY A 27 16.92 2.08 -17.32
N VAL A 28 15.64 1.91 -16.97
CA VAL A 28 14.78 0.83 -17.49
C VAL A 28 14.30 1.12 -18.91
N ASN A 29 14.06 0.05 -19.68
CA ASN A 29 13.50 0.13 -21.02
C ASN A 29 12.01 0.47 -21.02
N LEU A 30 11.29 0.09 -19.95
CA LEU A 30 9.85 0.29 -19.82
C LEU A 30 9.47 0.43 -18.34
N ILE A 31 8.52 1.31 -18.06
CA ILE A 31 7.85 1.43 -16.77
C ILE A 31 6.42 0.91 -16.91
N LEU A 32 6.09 -0.13 -16.15
CA LEU A 32 4.74 -0.62 -15.95
C LEU A 32 4.12 0.18 -14.80
N ALA A 33 3.04 0.91 -15.10
CA ALA A 33 2.37 1.80 -14.15
C ALA A 33 0.89 1.42 -14.00
N GLU A 34 0.38 1.43 -12.77
CA GLU A 34 -1.05 1.21 -12.51
C GLU A 34 -1.92 2.27 -13.20
N ASP A 35 -1.75 3.55 -12.85
CA ASP A 35 -2.25 4.69 -13.60
C ASP A 35 -1.09 5.49 -14.22
N THR A 36 -1.00 5.44 -15.55
CA THR A 36 0.01 6.18 -16.31
C THR A 36 -0.13 7.69 -16.16
N ARG A 37 -1.31 8.22 -15.84
CA ARG A 37 -1.53 9.67 -15.64
C ARG A 37 -0.96 10.14 -14.31
N THR A 38 -1.05 9.32 -13.26
CA THR A 38 -0.44 9.58 -11.95
C THR A 38 1.07 9.51 -12.08
N THR A 39 1.57 8.41 -12.64
CA THR A 39 3.01 8.16 -12.84
C THR A 39 3.65 9.21 -13.76
N ALA A 40 2.97 9.66 -14.82
CA ALA A 40 3.48 10.72 -15.70
C ALA A 40 3.81 12.02 -14.95
N LYS A 41 3.04 12.39 -13.93
CA LYS A 41 3.32 13.59 -13.13
C LYS A 41 4.61 13.43 -12.31
N LEU A 42 4.80 12.25 -11.73
CA LEU A 42 6.00 11.88 -11.00
C LEU A 42 7.24 11.93 -11.91
N LEU A 43 7.20 11.24 -13.05
CA LEU A 43 8.31 11.21 -13.99
C LEU A 43 8.66 12.60 -14.54
N LYS A 44 7.63 13.40 -14.87
CA LYS A 44 7.81 14.79 -15.31
C LYS A 44 8.50 15.65 -14.25
N HIS A 45 8.14 15.49 -12.98
CA HIS A 45 8.78 16.25 -11.89
C HIS A 45 10.28 15.93 -11.78
N TYR A 46 10.69 14.69 -12.03
CA TYR A 46 12.07 14.24 -11.93
C TYR A 46 12.86 14.22 -13.25
N GLY A 47 12.26 14.69 -14.34
CA GLY A 47 12.87 14.70 -15.67
C GLY A 47 13.21 13.30 -16.17
N ILE A 48 12.27 12.36 -16.06
CA ILE A 48 12.43 10.97 -16.50
C ILE A 48 11.58 10.74 -17.75
N ASP A 49 12.23 10.29 -18.83
CA ASP A 49 11.61 10.13 -20.16
C ASP A 49 11.37 8.66 -20.55
N SER A 50 11.64 7.71 -19.65
CA SER A 50 11.43 6.29 -19.89
C SER A 50 9.98 6.01 -20.30
N PRO A 51 9.74 5.15 -21.31
CA PRO A 51 8.40 4.91 -21.80
C PRO A 51 7.57 4.19 -20.75
N MET A 52 6.25 4.43 -20.78
CA MET A 52 5.30 3.83 -19.84
C MET A 52 4.25 2.99 -20.55
N GLN A 53 3.85 1.89 -19.91
CA GLN A 53 2.70 1.09 -20.29
C GLN A 53 1.80 0.88 -19.07
N SER A 54 0.48 0.91 -19.27
CA SER A 54 -0.46 0.62 -18.19
C SER A 54 -0.42 -0.86 -17.78
N PHE A 55 -0.35 -1.13 -16.47
CA PHE A 55 -0.36 -2.45 -15.86
C PHE A 55 -1.14 -2.41 -14.55
N HIS A 56 -2.36 -2.93 -14.55
CA HIS A 56 -3.29 -2.86 -13.42
C HIS A 56 -4.07 -4.17 -13.27
N MET A 57 -4.66 -4.43 -12.11
CA MET A 57 -5.30 -5.72 -11.77
C MET A 57 -6.24 -6.29 -12.86
N HIS A 58 -6.98 -5.44 -13.58
CA HIS A 58 -7.90 -5.88 -14.64
C HIS A 58 -7.22 -6.35 -15.95
N ASN A 59 -5.95 -6.02 -16.18
CA ASN A 59 -5.22 -6.37 -17.40
C ASN A 59 -4.03 -7.31 -17.19
N GLU A 60 -3.63 -7.59 -15.94
CA GLU A 60 -2.42 -8.38 -15.64
C GLU A 60 -2.37 -9.71 -16.40
N HIS A 61 -3.46 -10.49 -16.35
CA HIS A 61 -3.53 -11.79 -17.03
C HIS A 61 -3.26 -11.72 -18.54
N LYS A 62 -3.63 -10.60 -19.19
CA LYS A 62 -3.43 -10.40 -20.62
C LYS A 62 -2.02 -9.88 -20.91
N SER A 63 -1.48 -9.03 -20.04
CA SER A 63 -0.20 -8.34 -20.25
C SER A 63 1.01 -9.19 -19.88
N VAL A 64 0.89 -10.05 -18.87
CA VAL A 64 2.01 -10.83 -18.30
C VAL A 64 2.77 -11.63 -19.37
N PRO A 65 2.14 -12.42 -20.28
CA PRO A 65 2.89 -13.21 -21.25
C PRO A 65 3.82 -12.37 -22.14
N LYS A 66 3.36 -11.19 -22.58
CA LYS A 66 4.16 -10.27 -23.39
C LYS A 66 5.34 -9.71 -22.60
N ILE A 67 5.10 -9.31 -21.35
CA ILE A 67 6.13 -8.75 -20.46
C ILE A 67 7.21 -9.80 -20.17
N ILE A 68 6.81 -11.05 -19.90
CA ILE A 68 7.76 -12.15 -19.71
C ILE A 68 8.62 -12.37 -20.95
N SER A 69 8.03 -12.35 -22.16
CA SER A 69 8.82 -12.47 -23.39
C SER A 69 9.86 -11.35 -23.54
N GLU A 70 9.54 -10.12 -23.13
CA GLU A 70 10.46 -8.98 -23.20
C GLU A 70 11.60 -9.11 -22.18
N LEU A 71 11.26 -9.49 -20.95
CA LEU A 71 12.24 -9.75 -19.89
C LEU A 71 13.17 -10.92 -20.24
N SER A 72 12.65 -12.02 -20.79
CA SER A 72 13.45 -13.16 -21.24
C SER A 72 14.40 -12.81 -22.40
N ALA A 73 14.12 -11.75 -23.16
CA ALA A 73 15.00 -11.24 -24.20
C ALA A 73 16.11 -10.31 -23.65
N GLY A 74 16.27 -10.23 -22.32
CA GLY A 74 17.23 -9.35 -21.66
C GLY A 74 16.70 -7.94 -21.37
N GLY A 75 15.38 -7.74 -21.46
CA GLY A 75 14.74 -6.48 -21.14
C GLY A 75 14.86 -6.10 -19.66
N CYS A 76 14.84 -4.80 -19.40
CA CYS A 76 14.85 -4.23 -18.06
C CYS A 76 13.58 -3.41 -17.83
N ILE A 77 12.71 -3.85 -16.92
CA ILE A 77 11.39 -3.25 -16.72
C ILE A 77 11.20 -2.87 -15.25
N ALA A 78 10.70 -1.67 -14.98
CA ALA A 78 10.23 -1.29 -13.66
C ALA A 78 8.72 -1.51 -13.54
N LEU A 79 8.26 -2.00 -12.39
CA LEU A 79 6.86 -1.94 -11.96
C LEU A 79 6.72 -0.89 -10.85
N VAL A 80 5.77 0.03 -11.01
CA VAL A 80 5.37 1.02 -10.02
C VAL A 80 3.88 0.91 -9.74
N SER A 81 3.46 1.19 -8.51
CA SER A 81 2.05 1.47 -8.19
C SER A 81 1.80 2.97 -8.09
N ASP A 82 0.54 3.37 -8.01
CA ASP A 82 0.15 4.78 -7.91
C ASP A 82 0.74 5.46 -6.66
N ALA A 83 0.92 4.70 -5.58
CA ALA A 83 1.51 5.17 -4.34
C ALA A 83 2.09 4.01 -3.52
N GLY A 84 3.33 4.14 -3.07
CA GLY A 84 3.95 3.21 -2.14
C GLY A 84 4.60 2.02 -2.84
N SER A 85 4.59 0.85 -2.20
CA SER A 85 5.34 -0.32 -2.65
C SER A 85 4.49 -1.24 -3.51
N PRO A 86 4.85 -1.48 -4.79
CA PRO A 86 4.07 -2.31 -5.70
C PRO A 86 3.94 -3.76 -5.22
N GLY A 87 2.83 -4.40 -5.59
CA GLY A 87 2.50 -5.77 -5.19
C GLY A 87 1.92 -5.92 -3.78
N VAL A 88 1.81 -4.85 -2.99
CA VAL A 88 1.14 -4.84 -1.67
C VAL A 88 -0.16 -4.06 -1.78
N CYS A 89 -1.28 -4.78 -1.82
CA CYS A 89 -2.62 -4.22 -2.13
C CYS A 89 -2.76 -3.60 -3.53
N ASP A 90 -1.75 -3.79 -4.37
CA ASP A 90 -1.60 -3.25 -5.73
C ASP A 90 -1.29 -4.40 -6.72
N PRO A 91 -1.39 -4.18 -8.05
CA PRO A 91 -0.91 -5.13 -9.05
C PRO A 91 0.59 -5.48 -8.86
N GLY A 92 0.98 -6.67 -9.33
CA GLY A 92 2.37 -7.11 -9.35
C GLY A 92 2.60 -8.57 -8.96
N PHE A 93 1.75 -9.12 -8.09
CA PHE A 93 1.90 -10.51 -7.61
C PHE A 93 1.99 -11.53 -8.76
N LEU A 94 1.09 -11.43 -9.74
CA LEU A 94 1.08 -12.35 -10.88
C LEU A 94 2.33 -12.21 -11.75
N LEU A 95 2.82 -11.00 -11.95
CA LEU A 95 4.01 -10.74 -12.76
C LEU A 95 5.27 -11.25 -12.08
N VAL A 96 5.46 -10.97 -10.78
CA VAL A 96 6.59 -11.50 -10.00
C VAL A 96 6.59 -13.03 -10.04
N ARG A 97 5.44 -13.67 -9.81
CA ARG A 97 5.32 -15.13 -9.87
C ARG A 97 5.71 -15.68 -11.24
N ALA A 98 5.29 -15.02 -12.32
CA ALA A 98 5.64 -15.42 -13.67
C ALA A 98 7.12 -15.23 -13.98
N CYS A 99 7.75 -14.16 -13.49
CA CYS A 99 9.20 -13.92 -13.62
C CYS A 99 10.00 -15.05 -12.95
N LEU A 100 9.66 -15.36 -11.70
CA LEU A 100 10.33 -16.44 -10.95
C LEU A 100 10.17 -17.81 -11.64
N ALA A 101 9.00 -18.09 -12.21
CA ALA A 101 8.76 -19.33 -12.94
C ALA A 101 9.57 -19.43 -14.25
N ALA A 102 10.01 -18.30 -14.79
CA ALA A 102 10.80 -18.21 -16.02
C ALA A 102 12.30 -17.91 -15.74
N ASP A 103 12.74 -18.04 -14.49
CA ASP A 103 14.13 -17.75 -14.06
C ASP A 103 14.60 -16.31 -14.38
N ILE A 104 13.65 -15.36 -14.37
CA ILE A 104 13.92 -13.94 -14.55
C ILE A 104 14.25 -13.30 -13.21
N ASN A 105 15.35 -12.55 -13.14
CA ASN A 105 15.74 -11.78 -11.97
C ASN A 105 14.65 -10.76 -11.60
N VAL A 106 14.29 -10.75 -10.31
CA VAL A 106 13.38 -9.76 -9.72
C VAL A 106 14.09 -9.07 -8.57
N GLU A 107 14.22 -7.75 -8.65
CA GLU A 107 14.76 -6.94 -7.56
C GLU A 107 13.68 -6.02 -6.99
N ALA A 108 13.55 -5.99 -5.67
CA ALA A 108 12.66 -5.06 -4.97
C ALA A 108 13.46 -3.95 -4.31
N LEU A 109 13.12 -2.69 -4.61
CA LEU A 109 13.71 -1.55 -3.92
C LEU A 109 12.99 -1.31 -2.58
N PRO A 110 13.71 -0.94 -1.52
CA PRO A 110 13.10 -0.32 -0.37
C PRO A 110 12.56 1.07 -0.74
N GLY A 111 11.53 1.53 -0.03
CA GLY A 111 10.97 2.85 -0.26
C GLY A 111 9.69 3.11 0.54
N ALA A 112 8.91 4.09 0.09
CA ALA A 112 7.74 4.55 0.80
C ALA A 112 6.67 3.45 0.98
N THR A 113 6.09 3.40 2.17
CA THR A 113 4.90 2.62 2.52
C THR A 113 4.06 3.43 3.49
N ALA A 114 2.73 3.28 3.46
CA ALA A 114 1.87 3.94 4.44
C ALA A 114 1.82 3.18 5.78
N LEU A 115 1.90 1.85 5.74
CA LEU A 115 1.74 0.99 6.92
C LEU A 115 2.85 1.15 7.96
N ILE A 116 4.12 1.28 7.55
CA ILE A 116 5.26 1.32 8.47
C ILE A 116 5.29 2.62 9.28
N PRO A 117 5.19 3.83 8.66
CA PRO A 117 5.08 5.08 9.41
C PRO A 117 3.89 5.06 10.38
N ALA A 118 2.71 4.63 9.93
CA ALA A 118 1.54 4.53 10.80
C ALA A 118 1.77 3.58 11.99
N LEU A 119 2.37 2.42 11.76
CA LEU A 119 2.70 1.45 12.81
C LEU A 119 3.68 2.04 13.82
N THR A 120 4.75 2.71 13.37
CA THR A 120 5.74 3.34 14.27
C THR A 120 5.14 4.51 15.05
N LEU A 121 4.32 5.35 14.42
CA LEU A 121 3.61 6.46 15.06
C LEU A 121 2.54 5.99 16.05
N SER A 122 2.06 4.74 15.93
CA SER A 122 0.99 4.23 16.78
C SER A 122 1.38 4.13 18.27
N GLY A 123 2.67 3.91 18.56
CA GLY A 123 3.15 3.58 19.91
C GLY A 123 2.74 2.19 20.40
N LEU A 124 2.17 1.34 19.54
CA LEU A 124 1.81 -0.04 19.85
C LEU A 124 2.99 -1.00 19.60
N PRO A 125 2.98 -2.22 20.16
CA PRO A 125 4.05 -3.19 19.93
C PRO A 125 4.28 -3.46 18.44
N THR A 126 5.53 -3.34 18.00
CA THR A 126 5.93 -3.50 16.58
C THR A 126 6.78 -4.73 16.31
N ASN A 127 7.12 -5.50 17.36
CA ASN A 127 7.91 -6.73 17.25
C ASN A 127 7.21 -7.82 16.43
N ARG A 128 5.88 -7.91 16.54
CA ARG A 128 5.03 -8.79 15.75
C ARG A 128 3.72 -8.08 15.45
N PHE A 129 3.37 -7.99 14.17
CA PHE A 129 2.12 -7.42 13.71
C PHE A 129 1.53 -8.23 12.56
N VAL A 130 0.26 -7.99 12.28
CA VAL A 130 -0.44 -8.48 11.09
C VAL A 130 -0.85 -7.31 10.23
N PHE A 131 -0.62 -7.42 8.94
CA PHE A 131 -1.15 -6.49 7.95
C PHE A 131 -2.28 -7.20 7.20
N GLU A 132 -3.48 -6.62 7.25
CA GLU A 132 -4.69 -7.20 6.65
C GLU A 132 -5.15 -6.42 5.41
N GLY A 133 -4.42 -5.37 5.02
CA GLY A 133 -4.82 -4.48 3.94
C GLY A 133 -6.23 -3.94 4.17
N PHE A 134 -7.10 -4.05 3.16
CA PHE A 134 -8.48 -3.60 3.23
C PHE A 134 -9.42 -4.72 3.66
N LEU A 135 -10.25 -4.47 4.67
CA LEU A 135 -11.30 -5.41 5.05
C LEU A 135 -12.29 -5.64 3.89
N PRO A 136 -12.81 -6.89 3.72
CA PRO A 136 -13.82 -7.19 2.71
C PRO A 136 -15.04 -6.27 2.84
N GLN A 137 -15.63 -5.88 1.72
CA GLN A 137 -16.79 -4.97 1.73
C GLN A 137 -18.08 -5.65 2.18
N LYS A 138 -18.30 -6.90 1.77
CA LYS A 138 -19.53 -7.66 1.99
C LYS A 138 -19.25 -9.08 2.47
N LYS A 139 -19.01 -10.01 1.54
CA LYS A 139 -18.79 -11.43 1.83
C LYS A 139 -17.50 -11.61 2.64
N GLY A 140 -17.56 -12.41 3.70
CA GLY A 140 -16.41 -12.70 4.57
C GLY A 140 -16.08 -11.62 5.62
N ARG A 141 -16.72 -10.44 5.58
CA ARG A 141 -16.39 -9.33 6.50
C ARG A 141 -16.63 -9.68 7.97
N GLN A 142 -17.79 -10.28 8.30
CA GLN A 142 -18.10 -10.66 9.68
C GLN A 142 -17.11 -11.70 10.22
N LYS A 143 -16.82 -12.74 9.41
CA LYS A 143 -15.81 -13.74 9.75
C LYS A 143 -14.45 -13.09 10.05
N ARG A 144 -14.01 -12.17 9.19
CA ARG A 144 -12.73 -11.46 9.39
C ARG A 144 -12.73 -10.62 10.67
N LEU A 145 -13.82 -9.92 10.99
CA LEU A 145 -13.93 -9.18 12.26
C LEU A 145 -13.85 -10.11 13.49
N SER A 146 -14.48 -11.28 13.43
CA SER A 146 -14.39 -12.28 14.50
C SER A 146 -12.97 -12.84 14.65
N GLU A 147 -12.26 -13.08 13.54
CA GLU A 147 -10.85 -13.50 13.57
C GLU A 147 -9.96 -12.42 14.22
N LEU A 148 -10.16 -11.14 13.85
CA LEU A 148 -9.40 -10.02 14.40
C LEU A 148 -9.67 -9.75 15.88
N ALA A 149 -10.84 -10.11 16.40
CA ALA A 149 -11.14 -10.01 17.82
C ALA A 149 -10.18 -10.86 18.68
N LEU A 150 -9.72 -11.99 18.13
CA LEU A 150 -8.85 -12.96 18.78
C LEU A 150 -7.35 -12.73 18.49
N GLU A 151 -7.01 -11.78 17.61
CA GLU A 151 -5.63 -11.53 17.25
C GLU A 151 -4.87 -10.86 18.39
N THR A 152 -3.73 -11.43 18.75
CA THR A 152 -2.88 -11.00 19.89
C THR A 152 -1.78 -10.04 19.46
N ARG A 153 -1.43 -10.02 18.18
CA ARG A 153 -0.46 -9.09 17.58
C ARG A 153 -1.12 -7.75 17.28
N THR A 154 -0.31 -6.72 17.08
CA THR A 154 -0.79 -5.44 16.55
C THR A 154 -1.36 -5.67 15.13
N ILE A 155 -2.50 -5.06 14.85
CA ILE A 155 -3.23 -5.20 13.58
C ILE A 155 -3.07 -3.90 12.80
N VAL A 156 -2.74 -3.99 11.51
CA VAL A 156 -2.68 -2.83 10.61
C VAL A 156 -3.66 -3.01 9.46
N LEU A 157 -4.55 -2.03 9.27
CA LEU A 157 -5.56 -1.99 8.22
C LEU A 157 -5.37 -0.73 7.36
N TYR A 158 -5.67 -0.85 6.07
CA TYR A 158 -5.96 0.31 5.23
C TYR A 158 -7.47 0.54 5.14
N GLU A 159 -7.87 1.82 5.06
CA GLU A 159 -9.27 2.18 4.98
C GLU A 159 -9.53 3.45 4.15
N SER A 160 -10.67 3.43 3.46
CA SER A 160 -11.18 4.54 2.67
C SER A 160 -11.88 5.57 3.56
N PRO A 161 -11.81 6.87 3.22
CA PRO A 161 -12.49 7.93 3.99
C PRO A 161 -14.01 7.72 4.02
N TYR A 162 -14.57 7.12 2.97
CA TYR A 162 -16.01 6.86 2.86
C TYR A 162 -16.49 5.71 3.76
N ARG A 163 -15.57 4.93 4.33
CA ARG A 163 -15.89 3.73 5.12
C ARG A 163 -15.37 3.78 6.54
N ILE A 164 -14.43 4.67 6.86
CA ILE A 164 -13.72 4.68 8.15
C ILE A 164 -14.65 4.68 9.36
N VAL A 165 -15.69 5.53 9.38
CA VAL A 165 -16.66 5.59 10.48
C VAL A 165 -17.39 4.25 10.66
N LYS A 166 -17.85 3.66 9.57
CA LYS A 166 -18.51 2.35 9.59
C LYS A 166 -17.56 1.25 10.06
N THR A 167 -16.32 1.26 9.59
CA THR A 167 -15.30 0.28 9.97
C THR A 167 -14.93 0.41 11.44
N LEU A 168 -14.70 1.62 11.96
CA LEU A 168 -14.42 1.86 13.38
C LEU A 168 -15.59 1.42 14.27
N GLY A 169 -16.83 1.71 13.90
CA GLY A 169 -18.00 1.23 14.65
C GLY A 169 -18.12 -0.29 14.68
N GLN A 170 -17.77 -0.96 13.57
CA GLN A 170 -17.74 -2.42 13.55
C GLN A 170 -16.58 -2.99 14.36
N LEU A 171 -15.39 -2.40 14.29
CA LEU A 171 -14.24 -2.81 15.08
C LEU A 171 -14.54 -2.64 16.57
N ALA A 172 -15.07 -1.48 16.99
CA ALA A 172 -15.45 -1.22 18.38
C ALA A 172 -16.45 -2.27 18.90
N LYS A 173 -17.47 -2.60 18.09
CA LYS A 173 -18.45 -3.64 18.42
C LYS A 173 -17.85 -5.04 18.61
N HIS A 174 -16.83 -5.42 17.83
CA HIS A 174 -16.29 -6.79 17.83
C HIS A 174 -15.05 -6.97 18.71
N LEU A 175 -14.18 -5.96 18.77
CA LEU A 175 -12.89 -6.00 19.46
C LEU A 175 -12.95 -5.37 20.87
N GLY A 176 -14.05 -4.65 21.17
CA GLY A 176 -14.26 -3.87 22.39
C GLY A 176 -13.98 -2.38 22.16
N GLU A 177 -14.85 -1.53 22.72
CA GLU A 177 -14.77 -0.07 22.57
C GLU A 177 -13.45 0.52 23.11
N ASP A 178 -12.95 -0.05 24.20
CA ASP A 178 -11.73 0.38 24.90
C ASP A 178 -10.43 -0.15 24.26
N ARG A 179 -10.52 -0.91 23.16
CA ARG A 179 -9.33 -1.44 22.50
C ARG A 179 -8.47 -0.28 22.00
N GLY A 180 -7.23 -0.21 22.48
CA GLY A 180 -6.26 0.80 22.06
C GLY A 180 -6.03 0.76 20.55
N ALA A 181 -6.08 1.90 19.90
CA ALA A 181 -5.94 2.03 18.46
C ALA A 181 -5.47 3.44 18.05
N THR A 182 -4.95 3.53 16.83
CA THR A 182 -4.60 4.80 16.17
C THR A 182 -5.13 4.82 14.74
N ALA A 183 -5.50 5.99 14.26
CA ALA A 183 -5.86 6.23 12.87
C ALA A 183 -4.99 7.36 12.33
N SER A 184 -4.15 7.02 11.35
CA SER A 184 -3.30 7.98 10.64
C SER A 184 -3.95 8.29 9.30
N ARG A 185 -4.08 9.57 8.95
CA ARG A 185 -4.55 10.00 7.63
C ARG A 185 -3.55 10.90 6.94
N GLU A 186 -3.58 10.86 5.61
CA GLU A 186 -2.80 11.78 4.77
C GLU A 186 -1.31 11.80 5.12
N ILE A 187 -0.75 10.62 5.43
CA ILE A 187 0.66 10.43 5.81
C ILE A 187 1.56 11.06 4.73
N THR A 188 2.54 11.84 5.16
CA THR A 188 3.49 12.66 4.38
C THR A 188 2.89 13.91 3.70
N LYS A 189 1.57 14.10 3.71
CA LYS A 189 0.90 15.23 3.03
C LYS A 189 0.71 16.41 3.99
N LYS A 190 0.29 17.56 3.44
CA LYS A 190 0.11 18.82 4.20
C LYS A 190 -0.83 18.70 5.43
N PHE A 191 -1.84 17.83 5.35
CA PHE A 191 -2.85 17.64 6.39
C PHE A 191 -2.70 16.31 7.13
N GLU A 192 -1.45 15.81 7.24
CA GLU A 192 -1.15 14.62 8.02
C GLU A 192 -1.67 14.74 9.45
N GLU A 193 -2.36 13.70 9.92
CA GLU A 193 -2.88 13.62 11.29
C GLU A 193 -2.82 12.18 11.78
N THR A 194 -2.42 11.99 13.04
CA THR A 194 -2.53 10.71 13.74
C THR A 194 -3.35 10.89 15.02
N VAL A 195 -4.56 10.32 15.03
CA VAL A 195 -5.43 10.26 16.21
C VAL A 195 -5.13 8.99 16.98
N ARG A 196 -4.99 9.09 18.30
CA ARG A 196 -4.67 7.97 19.21
C ARG A 196 -5.69 7.89 20.33
N GLY A 197 -6.04 6.69 20.77
CA GLY A 197 -6.98 6.48 21.86
C GLY A 197 -7.56 5.08 21.83
N SER A 198 -8.82 4.93 22.22
CA SER A 198 -9.58 3.70 22.01
C SER A 198 -10.31 3.71 20.67
N LEU A 199 -10.82 2.56 20.23
CA LEU A 199 -11.68 2.48 19.05
C LEU A 199 -12.89 3.42 19.16
N LYS A 200 -13.42 3.62 20.37
CA LYS A 200 -14.48 4.60 20.64
C LYS A 200 -14.01 6.04 20.42
N THR A 201 -12.84 6.41 20.95
CA THR A 201 -12.24 7.74 20.75
C THR A 201 -12.07 8.07 19.27
N LEU A 202 -11.54 7.11 18.50
CA LEU A 202 -11.36 7.27 17.06
C LEU A 202 -12.70 7.42 16.33
N LEU A 203 -13.69 6.59 16.67
CA LEU A 203 -15.03 6.65 16.08
C LEU A 203 -15.67 8.03 16.31
N ASP A 204 -15.65 8.52 17.56
CA ASP A 204 -16.25 9.80 17.92
C ASP A 204 -15.57 10.96 17.19
N HIS A 205 -14.24 10.93 17.10
CA HIS A 205 -13.47 11.94 16.38
C HIS A 205 -13.87 12.01 14.88
N PHE A 206 -13.96 10.89 14.17
CA PHE A 206 -14.29 10.88 12.74
C PHE A 206 -15.79 10.98 12.42
N ILE A 207 -16.66 10.90 13.42
CA ILE A 207 -18.07 11.33 13.28
C ILE A 207 -18.14 12.86 13.25
N GLN A 208 -17.38 13.53 14.12
CA GLN A 208 -17.40 15.00 14.23
C GLN A 208 -16.55 15.67 13.14
N THR A 209 -15.41 15.06 12.81
CA THR A 209 -14.47 15.54 11.79
C THR A 209 -14.68 14.75 10.52
N SER A 210 -15.18 15.42 9.46
CA SER A 210 -15.44 14.77 8.17
C SER A 210 -14.19 14.03 7.67
N PRO A 211 -14.27 12.71 7.46
CA PRO A 211 -13.12 11.92 7.02
C PRO A 211 -12.80 12.24 5.56
N LYS A 212 -11.56 12.64 5.32
CA LYS A 212 -10.98 12.90 4.00
C LYS A 212 -9.60 12.28 3.92
N GLY A 213 -9.18 11.95 2.71
CA GLY A 213 -7.88 11.34 2.45
C GLY A 213 -7.85 9.85 2.75
N GLU A 214 -6.66 9.28 2.74
CA GLU A 214 -6.43 7.84 2.94
C GLU A 214 -6.07 7.53 4.38
N PHE A 215 -6.55 6.40 4.90
CA PHE A 215 -6.36 6.04 6.30
C PHE A 215 -5.57 4.75 6.48
N VAL A 216 -4.72 4.76 7.50
CA VAL A 216 -4.14 3.55 8.10
C VAL A 216 -4.61 3.45 9.55
N ILE A 217 -5.25 2.33 9.89
CA ILE A 217 -5.70 2.04 11.26
C ILE A 217 -4.72 1.03 11.86
N VAL A 218 -4.20 1.33 13.05
CA VAL A 218 -3.37 0.41 13.82
C VAL A 218 -4.11 0.09 15.11
N ILE A 219 -4.29 -1.19 15.42
CA ILE A 219 -5.12 -1.66 16.53
C ILE A 219 -4.28 -2.57 17.41
N LYS A 220 -4.39 -2.38 18.72
CA LYS A 220 -3.74 -3.25 19.70
C LYS A 220 -4.34 -4.65 19.62
N GLY A 221 -3.48 -5.67 19.67
CA GLY A 221 -3.92 -7.05 19.85
C GLY A 221 -4.66 -7.27 21.17
N ILE A 222 -5.37 -8.39 21.27
CA ILE A 222 -6.03 -8.78 22.52
C ILE A 222 -4.95 -9.17 23.53
N SER A 223 -5.12 -8.68 24.75
CA SER A 223 -4.26 -8.92 25.91
C SER A 223 -5.09 -9.48 27.04
#